data_AF-W2SF05-F1
#
_entry.id   AF-W2SF05-F1
#
_cell.length_a   1.000
_cell.length_b   1.000
_cell.length_c   1.000
_cell.angle_alpha   90.00
_cell.angle_beta   90.00
_cell.angle_gamma   90.00
#
_symmetry.space_group_name_H-M   'P 1'
#
loop_
_entity.id
_entity.type
_entity.pdbx_description
1 polymer ?
#
loop_
_entity_poly.entity_id
_entity_poly.type
_entity_poly.pdbx_seq_one_letter_code
_entity_poly.pdbx_strand_id
1 'polypeptide(L)'
;MIRIAARPATTSLSTHADCHTTPHIETPEERTRRIWRGADAVAFDVDSTVCQDEAIDELANYLGVGEAVANVTRQAMNGNARF
;
A
#
# COMPACT_ATOMS: atom_id res chain seq x y z
N MET A 1 18.37 4.30 10.57
CA MET A 1 17.48 3.14 10.77
C MET A 1 16.17 3.48 10.11
N ILE A 2 15.76 2.74 9.08
CA ILE A 2 14.50 3.02 8.33
C ILE A 2 13.33 2.69 9.24
N ARG A 3 12.42 3.66 9.45
CA ARG A 3 11.20 3.44 10.23
C ARG A 3 10.12 2.86 9.32
N ILE A 4 9.87 1.56 9.43
CA ILE A 4 8.70 0.93 8.81
C ILE A 4 7.46 1.36 9.61
N ALA A 5 6.46 1.92 8.93
CA ALA A 5 5.21 2.34 9.54
C ALA A 5 4.42 1.14 10.09
N ALA A 6 4.69 0.74 11.32
CA ALA A 6 3.94 -0.29 12.03
C ALA A 6 2.66 0.30 12.65
N ARG A 7 1.66 -0.56 12.88
CA ARG A 7 0.53 -0.22 13.78
C ARG A 7 1.12 0.23 15.12
N PRO A 8 0.78 1.43 15.63
CA PRO A 8 1.10 1.71 17.02
C PRO A 8 0.35 0.68 17.87
N ALA A 9 1.06 0.02 18.78
CA ALA A 9 0.41 -0.74 19.84
C ALA A 9 -0.53 0.22 20.58
N THR A 10 -1.73 -0.24 20.93
CA THR A 10 -2.69 0.53 21.71
C THR A 10 -2.06 0.89 23.05
N THR A 11 -1.42 2.06 23.14
CA THR A 11 -0.86 2.53 24.40
C THR A 11 -2.00 3.12 25.20
N SER A 12 -2.54 2.37 26.15
CA SER A 12 -3.35 2.93 27.22
C SER A 12 -2.44 3.82 28.08
N LEU A 13 -2.41 5.14 27.80
CA LEU A 13 -1.78 6.11 28.67
C LEU A 13 -2.70 6.37 29.87
N SER A 14 -2.24 6.04 31.07
CA SER A 14 -2.61 6.79 32.27
C SER A 14 -1.53 7.83 32.54
N THR A 15 -1.92 9.04 32.94
CA THR A 15 -1.82 9.61 34.30
C THR A 15 -1.63 11.13 34.22
N HIS A 16 -2.42 11.82 35.05
CA HIS A 16 -2.39 13.24 35.46
C HIS A 16 -3.18 14.25 34.62
N ALA A 17 -3.96 15.01 35.39
CA ALA A 17 -5.21 15.66 35.03
C ALA A 17 -4.99 17.10 34.61
N ASP A 18 -5.61 17.49 33.50
CA ASP A 18 -6.03 18.86 33.19
C ASP A 18 -7.30 18.80 32.31
N CYS A 19 -8.08 19.88 32.41
CA CYS A 19 -9.48 20.01 32.03
C CYS A 19 -9.84 19.62 30.57
N HIS A 20 -10.98 18.94 30.43
CA HIS A 20 -11.78 18.81 29.21
C HIS A 20 -11.00 18.46 27.92
N THR A 21 -10.35 17.30 27.90
CA THR A 21 -9.97 16.67 26.62
C THR A 21 -10.97 15.55 26.34
N THR A 22 -11.92 15.79 25.43
CA THR A 22 -12.65 14.70 24.79
C THR A 22 -11.63 13.70 24.22
N PRO A 23 -11.83 12.37 24.38
CA PRO A 23 -10.90 11.41 23.80
C PRO A 23 -10.91 11.61 22.27
N HIS A 24 -9.84 12.20 21.74
CA HIS A 24 -9.69 12.43 20.31
C HIS A 24 -9.39 11.09 19.65
N ILE A 25 -10.42 10.47 19.07
CA ILE A 25 -10.26 9.26 18.26
C ILE A 25 -9.69 9.71 16.91
N GLU A 26 -8.42 9.42 16.66
CA GLU A 26 -7.75 9.67 15.38
C GLU A 26 -8.53 8.98 14.25
N THR A 27 -8.92 9.76 13.24
CA THR A 27 -9.58 9.23 12.04
C THR A 27 -8.59 8.48 11.16
N PRO A 28 -9.06 7.55 10.29
CA PRO A 28 -8.20 6.87 9.33
C PRO A 28 -7.41 7.82 8.41
N GLU A 29 -8.00 8.96 8.06
CA GLU A 29 -7.35 9.98 7.23
C GLU A 29 -6.21 10.68 7.97
N GLU A 30 -6.46 11.15 9.20
CA GLU A 30 -5.45 11.79 10.04
C GLU A 30 -4.25 10.87 10.27
N ARG A 31 -4.53 9.60 10.57
CA ARG A 31 -3.50 8.56 10.70
C ARG A 31 -2.69 8.40 9.43
N THR A 32 -3.34 8.33 8.28
CA THR A 32 -2.68 8.17 6.97
C THR A 32 -1.78 9.38 6.65
N ARG A 33 -2.27 10.61 6.86
CA ARG A 33 -1.49 11.83 6.64
C ARG A 33 -0.27 11.91 7.54
N ARG A 34 -0.41 11.51 8.81
CA ARG A 34 0.71 11.49 9.77
C ARG A 34 1.79 10.49 9.35
N ILE A 35 1.40 9.28 8.93
CA ILE A 35 2.34 8.26 8.42
C ILE A 35 3.05 8.78 7.17
N TRP A 36 2.30 9.30 6.20
CA TRP A 36 2.85 9.81 4.94
C TRP A 36 3.88 10.92 5.16
N ARG A 37 3.60 11.89 6.04
CA ARG A 37 4.52 12.99 6.35
C ARG A 37 5.80 12.56 7.06
N GLY A 38 5.78 11.44 7.77
CA GLY A 38 6.90 10.96 8.59
C GLY A 38 7.67 9.78 8.00
N ALA A 39 7.34 9.36 6.77
CA ALA A 39 7.97 8.21 6.13
C ALA A 39 9.41 8.54 5.68
N ASP A 40 10.37 7.69 6.08
CA ASP A 40 11.77 7.78 5.61
C ASP A 40 11.91 7.26 4.16
N ALA A 41 10.98 6.41 3.73
CA ALA A 41 10.96 5.80 2.40
C ALA A 41 9.53 5.45 1.98
N VAL A 42 9.29 5.44 0.67
CA VAL A 42 8.03 5.01 0.04
C VAL A 42 8.36 3.96 -1.02
N ALA A 43 7.70 2.80 -0.95
CA ALA A 43 7.78 1.78 -2.00
C ALA A 43 6.63 2.00 -2.98
N PHE A 44 6.97 2.08 -4.26
CA PHE A 44 6.00 2.14 -5.34
C PHE A 44 5.98 0.78 -6.03
N ASP A 45 4.77 0.32 -6.33
CA ASP A 45 4.61 -0.70 -7.35
C ASP A 45 5.00 -0.14 -8.72
N VAL A 46 5.34 -1.01 -9.67
CA VAL A 46 5.83 -0.59 -10.98
C VAL A 46 4.67 -0.42 -11.95
N ASP A 47 4.05 -1.53 -12.33
CA ASP A 47 3.00 -1.56 -13.34
C ASP A 47 1.71 -0.94 -12.78
N SER A 48 1.00 -0.17 -13.60
CA SER A 48 -0.20 0.61 -13.24
C SER A 48 -0.07 1.60 -12.06
N THR A 49 1.15 1.80 -11.52
CA THR A 49 1.45 2.76 -10.45
C THR A 49 2.50 3.79 -10.86
N VAL A 50 3.70 3.34 -11.24
CA VAL A 50 4.75 4.21 -11.81
C VAL A 50 4.63 4.28 -13.32
N CYS A 51 4.40 3.13 -13.96
CA CYS A 51 4.16 3.01 -15.39
C CYS A 51 2.65 2.96 -15.67
N GLN A 52 2.23 3.54 -16.80
CA GLN A 52 0.85 3.43 -17.27
C GLN A 52 0.61 2.11 -18.03
N ASP A 53 1.65 1.63 -18.70
CA ASP A 53 1.61 0.41 -19.49
C ASP A 53 2.07 -0.79 -18.65
N GLU A 54 1.56 -1.97 -19.00
CA GLU A 54 1.93 -3.26 -18.42
C GLU A 54 3.08 -3.87 -19.23
N ALA A 55 4.29 -3.89 -18.67
CA ALA A 55 5.49 -4.29 -19.43
C ALA A 55 5.38 -5.72 -20.00
N ILE A 56 4.71 -6.63 -19.28
CA ILE A 56 4.53 -8.01 -19.71
C ILE A 56 3.53 -8.14 -20.86
N ASP A 57 2.50 -7.29 -20.90
CA ASP A 57 1.48 -7.31 -21.95
C ASP A 57 2.06 -6.78 -23.27
N GLU A 58 2.85 -5.70 -23.21
CA GLU A 58 3.55 -5.17 -24.39
C GLU A 58 4.52 -6.19 -25.00
N LEU A 59 5.27 -6.91 -24.16
CA LEU A 59 6.15 -7.98 -24.61
C LEU A 59 5.36 -9.15 -25.23
N ALA A 60 4.23 -9.53 -24.62
CA ALA A 60 3.39 -10.60 -25.12
C ALA A 60 2.74 -10.24 -26.46
N ASN A 61 2.32 -9.00 -26.64
CA ASN A 61 1.77 -8.49 -27.89
C ASN A 61 2.81 -8.50 -29.01
N TYR A 62 4.04 -8.06 -28.72
CA TYR A 62 5.15 -8.14 -29.67
C TYR A 62 5.43 -9.57 -30.15
N LEU A 63 5.29 -10.56 -29.25
CA LEU A 63 5.47 -11.98 -29.54
C LEU A 63 4.21 -12.67 -30.10
N GLY A 64 3.08 -11.96 -30.22
CA GLY A 64 1.82 -12.52 -30.72
C GLY A 64 1.10 -13.47 -29.76
N VAL A 65 1.42 -13.42 -28.46
CA VAL A 65 0.85 -14.29 -27.41
C VAL A 65 0.08 -13.50 -26.33
N GLY A 66 -0.30 -12.26 -26.63
CA GLY A 66 -0.97 -11.33 -25.70
C GLY A 66 -2.17 -11.93 -24.96
N GLU A 67 -3.08 -12.61 -25.67
CA GLU A 67 -4.29 -13.19 -25.06
C GLU A 67 -3.96 -14.27 -24.01
N ALA A 68 -2.97 -15.13 -24.30
CA ALA A 68 -2.56 -16.19 -23.38
C ALA A 68 -1.95 -15.61 -22.11
N VAL A 69 -1.09 -14.59 -22.25
CA VAL A 69 -0.45 -13.91 -21.11
C VAL A 69 -1.48 -13.15 -20.29
N ALA A 70 -2.36 -12.36 -20.91
CA ALA A 70 -3.42 -11.63 -20.22
C ALA A 70 -4.31 -12.57 -19.39
N ASN A 71 -4.61 -13.76 -19.91
CA ASN A 71 -5.40 -14.76 -19.18
C ASN A 71 -4.67 -15.30 -17.93
N VAL A 72 -3.34 -15.49 -18.00
CA VAL A 72 -2.52 -15.92 -16.86
C VAL A 72 -2.38 -14.78 -15.85
N THR A 73 -2.09 -13.55 -16.29
CA THR A 73 -2.01 -12.35 -15.45
C THR A 73 -3.30 -12.18 -14.65
N ARG A 74 -4.45 -12.30 -15.31
CA ARG A 74 -5.76 -12.25 -14.65
C ARG A 74 -5.95 -13.34 -13.59
N GLN A 75 -5.45 -14.55 -13.81
CA GLN A 75 -5.51 -15.61 -12.80
C GLN A 75 -4.62 -15.29 -11.60
N ALA A 76 -3.41 -14.78 -11.84
CA ALA A 76 -2.49 -14.38 -10.79
C ALA A 76 -3.05 -13.23 -9.93
N MET A 77 -3.57 -12.17 -10.56
CA MET A 77 -4.19 -11.04 -9.85
C MET A 77 -5.41 -11.44 -9.01
N ASN A 78 -6.13 -12.49 -9.41
CA ASN A 78 -7.25 -13.04 -8.65
C ASN A 78 -6.81 -14.02 -7.53
N GLY A 79 -5.52 -14.17 -7.29
CA GLY A 79 -4.97 -15.06 -6.27
C GLY A 79 -5.04 -16.55 -6.64
N ASN A 80 -5.31 -16.87 -7.91
CA ASN A 80 -5.45 -18.25 -8.40
C ASN A 80 -4.15 -18.81 -9.00
N ALA A 81 -3.05 -18.07 -8.93
CA ALA A 81 -1.72 -18.55 -9.30
C ALA A 81 -0.71 -18.28 -8.17
N ARG A 82 0.35 -19.07 -8.12
CA ARG A 82 1.49 -18.84 -7.24
C ARG A 82 2.56 -18.05 -7.99
N PHE A 83 3.22 -17.15 -7.28
CA PHE A 83 4.42 -16.43 -7.74
C PHE A 83 5.67 -17.25 -7.41
#